data_AF-X1J1X9-F1
#
_entry.id   AF-X1J1X9-F1
#
_cell.length_a   1.000
_cell.length_b   1.000
_cell.length_c   1.000
_cell.angle_alpha   90.00
_cell.angle_beta   90.00
_cell.angle_gamma   90.00
#
_symmetry.space_group_name_H-M   'P 1'
#
loop_
_entity.id
_entity.type
_entity.pdbx_description
1 polymer ?
#
loop_
_entity_poly.entity_id
_entity_poly.type
_entity_poly.pdbx_seq_one_letter_code
_entity_poly.pdbx_strand_id
1 'polypeptide(L)'
;MCSSSHSPDHPAPSYIYDLDYESEDKKWNFLRPITRRQAYEADITYGTNNEFGFDYLRDNMVLDLSQCVQQPLNYAIVDEVDNILIDEARTPLIISGAAEEATQRYYTFAYLVSGLKKDEDYSIDERTRTVHLTDDVGITKVEKMLKREGLLKAPSLYDPSNYFLTQYLESA
;
A
#
# COMPACT_ATOMS: atom_id res chain seq x y z
N MET A 1 -22.59 3.64 -17.30
CA MET A 1 -22.61 4.24 -15.95
C MET A 1 -23.16 3.23 -14.94
N CYS A 2 -22.27 2.54 -14.22
CA CYS A 2 -22.59 1.76 -13.02
C CYS A 2 -21.60 2.19 -11.95
N SER A 3 -22.09 2.93 -10.96
CA SER A 3 -21.37 3.22 -9.73
C SER A 3 -21.52 1.99 -8.83
N SER A 4 -20.50 1.14 -8.82
CA SER A 4 -20.26 0.18 -7.74
C SER A 4 -19.15 0.74 -6.87
N SER A 5 -19.42 0.85 -5.58
CA SER A 5 -18.46 1.19 -4.53
C SER A 5 -17.17 0.39 -4.71
N HIS A 6 -16.11 1.08 -5.13
CA HIS A 6 -14.79 0.51 -5.31
C HIS A 6 -14.18 0.25 -3.92
N SER A 7 -14.10 -1.02 -3.51
CA SER A 7 -13.21 -1.40 -2.42
C SER A 7 -11.77 -1.45 -2.96
N PRO A 8 -10.77 -0.92 -2.25
CA PRO A 8 -9.36 -0.95 -2.68
C PRO A 8 -8.84 -2.37 -2.97
N ASP A 9 -9.42 -3.38 -2.31
CA ASP A 9 -8.95 -4.76 -2.31
C ASP A 9 -9.50 -5.64 -3.44
N HIS A 10 -10.52 -5.17 -4.17
CA HIS A 10 -11.08 -5.92 -5.30
C HIS A 10 -11.11 -5.05 -6.57
N PRO A 11 -10.18 -5.29 -7.52
CA PRO A 11 -10.23 -4.60 -8.80
C PRO A 11 -11.54 -4.91 -9.52
N ALA A 12 -12.07 -3.91 -10.23
CA ALA A 12 -13.24 -4.11 -11.07
C ALA A 12 -13.01 -5.29 -12.04
N PRO A 13 -14.05 -6.10 -12.32
CA PRO A 13 -13.91 -7.22 -13.23
C PRO A 13 -13.48 -6.73 -14.62
N SER A 14 -12.52 -7.44 -15.22
CA SER A 14 -12.09 -7.20 -16.60
C SER A 14 -12.76 -8.19 -17.53
N TYR A 15 -12.95 -7.79 -18.79
CA TYR A 15 -13.67 -8.60 -19.78
C TYR A 15 -12.92 -8.62 -21.11
N ILE A 16 -13.09 -9.71 -21.86
CA ILE A 16 -12.70 -9.82 -23.26
C ILE A 16 -13.93 -10.10 -24.11
N TYR A 17 -13.95 -9.52 -25.31
CA TYR A 17 -15.03 -9.77 -26.26
C TYR A 17 -14.89 -11.17 -26.85
N ASP A 18 -15.94 -11.98 -26.76
CA ASP A 18 -15.98 -13.39 -27.16
C ASP A 18 -17.40 -13.75 -27.66
N LEU A 19 -17.56 -13.95 -28.97
CA LEU A 19 -18.87 -14.20 -29.61
C LEU A 19 -19.57 -15.46 -29.10
N ASP A 20 -18.81 -16.43 -28.59
CA ASP A 20 -19.33 -17.72 -28.12
C ASP A 20 -19.68 -17.69 -26.63
N TYR A 21 -19.44 -16.57 -25.94
CA TYR A 21 -19.72 -16.44 -24.51
C TYR A 21 -21.14 -15.91 -24.24
N GLU A 22 -21.92 -16.72 -23.53
CA GLU A 22 -23.24 -16.33 -23.00
C GLU A 22 -23.14 -16.08 -21.48
N SER A 23 -23.64 -14.92 -21.05
CA SER A 23 -23.71 -14.54 -19.64
C SER A 23 -25.11 -14.81 -19.08
N GLU A 24 -25.22 -14.95 -17.76
CA GLU A 24 -26.53 -15.04 -17.09
C GLU A 24 -27.36 -13.76 -17.27
N ASP A 25 -26.69 -12.60 -17.33
CA ASP A 25 -27.31 -11.31 -17.64
C ASP A 25 -26.98 -10.94 -19.10
N LYS A 26 -28.05 -10.83 -19.91
CA LYS A 26 -27.98 -10.51 -21.35
C LYS A 26 -27.18 -9.24 -21.64
N LYS A 27 -27.09 -8.30 -20.70
CA LYS A 27 -26.28 -7.09 -20.85
C LYS A 27 -24.79 -7.38 -21.03
N TRP A 28 -24.32 -8.50 -20.48
CA TRP A 28 -22.93 -8.92 -20.50
C TRP A 28 -22.68 -10.08 -21.47
N ASN A 29 -23.62 -10.36 -22.36
CA ASN A 29 -23.37 -11.30 -23.44
C ASN A 29 -22.16 -10.86 -24.25
N PHE A 30 -21.38 -11.84 -24.69
CA PHE A 30 -20.11 -11.67 -25.38
C PHE A 30 -18.99 -11.03 -24.57
N LEU A 31 -19.18 -10.76 -23.28
CA LEU A 31 -18.15 -10.21 -22.40
C LEU A 31 -17.72 -11.26 -21.39
N ARG A 32 -16.73 -12.07 -21.79
CA ARG A 32 -16.21 -13.13 -20.93
C ARG A 32 -15.30 -12.53 -19.85
N PRO A 33 -15.51 -12.82 -18.56
CA PRO A 33 -14.66 -12.32 -17.50
C PRO A 33 -13.24 -12.88 -17.63
N ILE A 34 -12.25 -12.03 -17.42
CA ILE A 34 -10.82 -12.35 -17.49
C ILE A 34 -10.04 -11.67 -16.35
N THR A 35 -8.80 -12.09 -16.16
CA THR A 35 -7.89 -11.42 -15.23
C THR A 35 -7.48 -10.04 -15.76
N ARG A 36 -7.04 -9.16 -14.85
CA ARG A 36 -6.57 -7.82 -15.22
C ARG A 36 -5.37 -7.87 -16.17
N ARG A 37 -4.44 -8.81 -15.93
CA ARG A 37 -3.27 -9.04 -16.81
C ARG A 37 -3.70 -9.38 -18.23
N GLN A 38 -4.64 -10.31 -18.40
CA GLN A 38 -5.15 -10.69 -19.72
C GLN A 38 -5.79 -9.50 -20.46
N ALA A 39 -6.34 -8.52 -19.75
CA ALA A 39 -6.95 -7.34 -20.36
C ALA A 39 -5.89 -6.41 -20.96
N TYR A 40 -4.73 -6.29 -20.32
CA TYR A 40 -3.56 -5.54 -20.83
C TYR A 40 -2.75 -6.30 -21.87
N GLU A 41 -2.93 -7.62 -21.99
CA GLU A 41 -2.35 -8.44 -23.06
C GLU A 41 -3.12 -8.35 -24.38
N ALA A 42 -4.33 -7.77 -24.37
CA ALA A 42 -5.12 -7.55 -25.58
C ALA A 42 -4.49 -6.47 -26.46
N ASP A 43 -4.71 -6.54 -27.78
CA ASP A 43 -4.19 -5.54 -28.73
C ASP A 43 -4.71 -4.13 -28.44
N ILE A 44 -5.94 -4.03 -27.94
CA ILE A 44 -6.60 -2.78 -27.55
C ILE A 44 -7.32 -3.00 -26.23
N THR A 45 -6.96 -2.20 -25.23
CA THR A 45 -7.59 -2.21 -23.90
C THR A 45 -8.42 -0.95 -23.71
N TYR A 46 -9.72 -1.11 -23.44
CA TYR A 46 -10.60 -0.02 -23.02
C TYR A 46 -10.70 0.01 -21.48
N GLY A 47 -10.80 1.20 -20.92
CA GLY A 47 -10.92 1.39 -19.48
C GLY A 47 -11.09 2.86 -19.11
N THR A 48 -11.31 3.11 -17.83
CA THR A 48 -11.39 4.48 -17.30
C THR A 48 -10.01 5.00 -16.90
N ASN A 49 -9.84 6.32 -16.88
CA ASN A 49 -8.62 6.98 -16.41
C ASN A 49 -8.23 6.54 -14.98
N ASN A 50 -9.21 6.43 -14.08
CA ASN A 50 -8.99 6.00 -12.69
C ASN A 50 -8.46 4.56 -12.63
N GLU A 51 -9.02 3.63 -13.41
CA GLU A 51 -8.57 2.24 -13.41
C GLU A 51 -7.14 2.10 -13.95
N PHE A 52 -6.81 2.77 -15.06
CA PHE A 52 -5.45 2.77 -15.60
C PHE A 52 -4.45 3.39 -14.61
N GLY A 53 -4.81 4.52 -14.00
CA GLY A 53 -3.95 5.18 -13.02
C GLY A 53 -3.75 4.34 -11.76
N PHE A 54 -4.80 3.69 -11.25
CA PHE A 54 -4.69 2.86 -10.05
C PHE A 54 -3.92 1.57 -10.29
N ASP A 55 -4.06 0.94 -11.46
CA ASP A 55 -3.21 -0.21 -11.82
C ASP A 55 -1.74 0.19 -11.90
N TYR A 56 -1.44 1.35 -12.51
CA TYR A 56 -0.08 1.86 -12.55
C TYR A 56 0.49 2.09 -11.14
N LEU A 57 -0.29 2.72 -10.25
CA LEU A 57 0.11 2.93 -8.87
C LEU A 57 0.31 1.60 -8.12
N ARG A 58 -0.58 0.62 -8.30
CA ARG A 58 -0.46 -0.71 -7.70
C ARG A 58 0.75 -1.48 -8.21
N ASP A 59 1.05 -1.42 -9.50
CA ASP A 59 2.22 -2.05 -10.11
C ASP A 59 3.53 -1.48 -9.56
N ASN A 60 3.53 -0.24 -9.06
CA ASN A 60 4.69 0.35 -8.37
C ASN A 60 4.74 0.03 -6.86
N MET A 61 3.76 -0.72 -6.33
CA MET A 61 3.71 -1.16 -4.94
C MET A 61 3.94 -2.68 -4.77
N VAL A 62 4.01 -3.44 -5.87
CA VAL A 62 4.23 -4.90 -5.80
C VAL A 62 5.65 -5.24 -5.37
N LEU A 63 5.82 -6.42 -4.75
CA LEU A 63 7.13 -6.92 -4.33
C LEU A 63 7.85 -7.69 -5.45
N ASP A 64 7.09 -8.25 -6.39
CA ASP A 64 7.60 -9.06 -7.50
C ASP A 64 7.05 -8.57 -8.84
N LEU A 65 7.92 -8.44 -9.84
CA LEU A 65 7.55 -8.01 -11.20
C LEU A 65 6.52 -8.94 -11.86
N SER A 66 6.47 -10.21 -11.47
CA SER A 66 5.47 -11.17 -11.92
C SER A 66 4.08 -10.86 -11.39
N GLN A 67 3.89 -9.84 -10.55
CA GLN A 67 2.60 -9.35 -10.06
C GLN A 67 2.10 -8.12 -10.82
N CYS A 68 2.96 -7.44 -11.60
CA CYS A 68 2.55 -6.30 -12.42
C CYS A 68 1.48 -6.72 -13.45
N VAL A 69 0.48 -5.87 -13.65
CA VAL A 69 -0.61 -6.14 -14.61
C VAL A 69 -0.45 -5.37 -15.91
N GLN A 70 0.12 -4.16 -15.87
CA GLN A 70 0.34 -3.34 -17.06
C GLN A 70 1.53 -3.83 -17.88
N GLN A 71 1.41 -3.65 -19.19
CA GLN A 71 2.50 -3.81 -20.15
C GLN A 71 3.25 -2.48 -20.34
N PRO A 72 4.39 -2.47 -21.07
CA PRO A 72 5.05 -1.21 -21.45
C PRO A 72 4.06 -0.22 -22.07
N LEU A 73 4.06 1.03 -21.60
CA LEU A 73 3.11 2.04 -22.04
C LEU A 73 3.43 2.49 -23.48
N ASN A 74 2.59 2.13 -24.46
CA ASN A 74 2.83 2.41 -25.87
C ASN A 74 2.11 3.67 -26.37
N TYR A 75 0.78 3.67 -26.30
CA TYR A 75 -0.07 4.73 -26.84
C TYR A 75 -1.43 4.74 -26.13
N ALA A 76 -2.03 5.91 -25.99
CA ALA A 76 -3.35 6.08 -25.40
C ALA A 76 -4.16 7.10 -26.21
N ILE A 77 -5.42 6.77 -26.47
CA ILE A 77 -6.42 7.71 -26.99
C ILE A 77 -7.31 8.08 -25.82
N VAL A 78 -7.39 9.37 -25.52
CA VAL A 78 -8.22 9.89 -24.43
C VAL A 78 -9.49 10.47 -25.03
N ASP A 79 -10.62 9.83 -24.75
CA ASP A 79 -11.94 10.41 -25.02
C ASP A 79 -12.26 11.44 -23.92
N GLU A 80 -13.08 12.45 -24.23
CA GLU A 80 -13.44 13.53 -23.30
C GLU A 80 -12.20 14.23 -22.70
N VAL A 81 -11.26 14.60 -23.57
CA VAL A 81 -9.90 15.06 -23.18
C VAL A 81 -9.89 16.28 -22.25
N ASP A 82 -10.84 17.19 -22.39
CA ASP A 82 -11.00 18.35 -21.52
C ASP A 82 -11.42 17.93 -20.12
N ASN A 83 -12.43 17.06 -19.99
CA ASN A 83 -12.84 16.53 -18.70
C ASN A 83 -11.70 15.80 -17.98
N ILE A 84 -10.96 14.94 -18.70
CA ILE A 84 -9.91 14.10 -18.09
C ILE A 84 -8.63 14.89 -17.80
N LEU A 85 -8.10 15.64 -18.78
CA LEU A 85 -6.78 16.28 -18.65
C LEU A 85 -6.82 17.70 -18.09
N ILE A 86 -8.00 18.32 -17.97
CA ILE A 86 -8.16 19.65 -17.37
C ILE A 86 -8.88 19.53 -16.04
N ASP A 87 -10.10 18.99 -16.02
CA ASP A 87 -10.95 19.08 -14.84
C ASP A 87 -10.59 18.06 -13.77
N GLU A 88 -10.47 16.78 -14.13
CA GLU A 88 -10.14 15.70 -13.20
C GLU A 88 -8.67 15.74 -12.76
N ALA A 89 -7.77 16.13 -13.67
CA ALA A 89 -6.33 16.24 -13.40
C ALA A 89 -5.95 17.23 -12.28
N ARG A 90 -6.89 18.07 -11.81
CA ARG A 90 -6.66 18.98 -10.68
C ARG A 90 -6.51 18.25 -9.34
N THR A 91 -7.07 17.05 -9.22
CA THR A 91 -7.00 16.25 -8.01
C THR A 91 -6.10 15.04 -8.27
N PRO A 92 -5.02 14.84 -7.48
CA PRO A 92 -4.13 13.70 -7.70
C PRO A 92 -4.84 12.38 -7.42
N LEU A 93 -4.48 11.35 -8.18
CA LEU A 93 -4.93 9.98 -7.94
C LEU A 93 -4.15 9.38 -6.75
N ILE A 94 -4.85 9.00 -5.69
CA ILE A 94 -4.24 8.56 -4.42
C ILE A 94 -4.79 7.18 -4.03
N ILE A 95 -3.89 6.24 -3.74
CA ILE A 95 -4.24 5.00 -3.03
C ILE A 95 -4.13 5.28 -1.53
N SER A 96 -5.25 5.14 -0.80
CA SER A 96 -5.28 5.20 0.65
C SER A 96 -5.70 3.85 1.24
N GLY A 97 -5.12 3.47 2.37
CA GLY A 97 -5.45 2.26 3.12
C GLY A 97 -5.82 2.61 4.56
N ALA A 98 -6.64 1.76 5.19
CA ALA A 98 -7.01 1.93 6.59
C ALA A 98 -5.79 1.71 7.51
N ALA A 99 -5.53 2.65 8.43
CA ALA A 99 -4.43 2.58 9.39
C ALA A 99 -4.88 2.09 10.78
N GLU A 100 -5.89 1.22 10.86
CA GLU A 100 -6.59 0.89 12.12
C GLU A 100 -5.67 0.24 13.19
N GLU A 101 -4.67 -0.56 12.81
CA GLU A 101 -3.77 -1.19 13.79
C GLU A 101 -2.79 -0.21 14.47
N ALA A 102 -2.61 1.00 13.92
CA ALA A 102 -1.56 1.90 14.38
C ALA A 102 -1.85 2.50 15.76
N THR A 103 -3.12 2.80 16.07
CA THR A 103 -3.48 3.61 17.24
C THR A 103 -3.14 2.92 18.57
N GLN A 104 -3.45 1.63 18.72
CA GLN A 104 -3.17 0.91 19.98
C GLN A 104 -1.66 0.74 20.20
N ARG A 105 -0.88 0.53 19.13
CA ARG A 105 0.57 0.38 19.22
C ARG A 105 1.24 1.67 19.69
N TYR A 106 0.79 2.84 19.22
CA TYR A 106 1.32 4.11 19.72
C TYR A 106 1.16 4.26 21.24
N TYR A 107 0.02 3.89 21.81
CA TYR A 107 -0.17 3.92 23.26
C TYR A 107 0.75 2.96 24.01
N THR A 108 0.92 1.74 23.49
CA THR A 108 1.85 0.77 24.07
C THR A 108 3.28 1.30 24.03
N PHE A 109 3.74 1.82 22.89
CA PHE A 109 5.09 2.35 22.76
C PHE A 109 5.32 3.59 23.63
N ALA A 110 4.36 4.52 23.71
CA ALA A 110 4.42 5.67 24.63
C ALA A 110 4.61 5.22 26.10
N TYR A 111 3.92 4.15 26.51
CA TYR A 111 4.11 3.56 27.83
C TYR A 111 5.51 2.92 27.98
N LEU A 112 5.99 2.19 26.98
CA LEU A 112 7.30 1.55 27.03
C LEU A 112 8.44 2.58 27.10
N VAL A 113 8.44 3.62 26.26
CA VAL A 113 9.52 4.62 26.23
C VAL A 113 9.56 5.47 27.49
N SER A 114 8.44 5.61 28.22
CA SER A 114 8.41 6.35 29.50
C SER A 114 9.33 5.76 30.58
N GLY A 115 9.70 4.47 30.44
CA GLY A 115 10.65 3.79 31.32
C GLY A 115 12.12 3.95 30.92
N LEU A 116 12.40 4.63 29.80
CA LEU A 116 13.75 4.89 29.33
C LEU A 116 14.30 6.18 29.92
N LYS A 117 15.59 6.17 30.21
CA LYS A 117 16.31 7.30 30.80
C LYS A 117 17.24 7.93 29.78
N LYS A 118 17.16 9.25 29.69
CA LYS A 118 18.09 10.08 28.93
C LYS A 118 19.52 9.87 29.46
N ASP A 119 20.47 9.81 28.54
CA ASP A 119 21.91 9.63 28.75
C ASP A 119 22.33 8.25 29.32
N GLU A 120 21.38 7.35 29.60
CA GLU A 120 21.62 5.93 29.92
C GLU A 120 21.12 5.03 28.77
N ASP A 121 19.82 5.09 28.49
CA ASP A 121 19.15 4.23 27.51
C ASP A 121 19.08 4.89 26.11
N TYR A 122 19.08 6.22 26.05
CA TYR A 122 19.07 6.97 24.79
C TYR A 122 19.78 8.31 24.92
N SER A 123 20.23 8.85 23.79
CA SER A 123 20.84 10.18 23.65
C SER A 123 20.07 11.02 22.65
N ILE A 124 20.20 12.34 22.75
CA ILE A 124 19.53 13.29 21.86
C ILE A 124 20.60 14.12 21.16
N ASP A 125 20.62 14.10 19.82
CA ASP A 125 21.36 15.09 19.04
C ASP A 125 20.46 16.33 18.89
N GLU A 126 20.75 17.38 19.67
CA GLU A 126 19.98 18.63 19.66
C GLU A 126 20.09 19.41 18.34
N ARG A 127 21.17 19.17 17.57
CA ARG A 127 21.39 19.84 16.28
C ARG A 127 20.48 19.25 15.21
N THR A 128 20.33 17.93 15.18
CA THR A 128 19.45 17.24 14.22
C THR A 128 18.05 16.97 14.77
N ARG A 129 17.85 17.18 16.07
CA ARG A 129 16.63 16.82 16.82
C ARG A 129 16.28 15.33 16.65
N THR A 130 17.30 14.48 16.71
CA THR A 130 17.17 13.03 16.55
C THR A 130 17.48 12.33 17.87
N VAL A 131 16.76 11.26 18.15
CA VAL A 131 16.97 10.40 19.33
C VAL A 131 17.67 9.13 18.88
N HIS A 132 18.72 8.73 19.60
CA HIS A 132 19.47 7.50 19.34
C HIS A 132 19.48 6.64 20.60
N LEU A 133 19.07 5.38 20.49
CA LEU A 133 19.24 4.40 21.57
C LEU A 133 20.72 4.08 21.77
N THR A 134 21.12 3.81 23.00
CA THR A 134 22.47 3.33 23.29
C THR A 134 22.58 1.84 22.95
N ASP A 135 23.64 1.45 22.24
CA ASP A 135 23.77 0.10 21.67
C ASP A 135 23.75 -1.02 22.72
N ASP A 136 24.45 -0.81 23.84
CA ASP A 136 24.62 -1.84 24.86
C ASP A 136 23.43 -1.93 25.83
N VAL A 137 22.89 -0.79 26.26
CA VAL A 137 21.92 -0.70 27.35
C VAL A 137 20.50 -0.45 26.82
N GLY A 138 20.32 0.58 26.00
CA GLY A 138 19.02 1.00 25.48
C GLY A 138 18.36 -0.06 24.61
N ILE A 139 19.07 -0.56 23.60
CA ILE A 139 18.54 -1.57 22.67
C ILE A 139 18.16 -2.84 23.42
N THR A 140 19.06 -3.37 24.25
CA THR A 140 18.82 -4.57 25.07
C THR A 140 17.60 -4.41 25.97
N LYS A 141 17.40 -3.23 26.56
CA LYS A 141 16.27 -2.93 27.44
C LYS A 141 14.95 -2.90 26.66
N VAL A 142 14.94 -2.22 25.51
CA VAL A 142 13.76 -2.16 24.63
C VAL A 142 13.39 -3.55 24.11
N GLU A 143 14.35 -4.35 23.66
CA GLU A 143 14.11 -5.72 23.19
C GLU A 143 13.45 -6.58 24.28
N LYS A 144 13.94 -6.49 25.52
CA LYS A 144 13.32 -7.19 26.66
C LYS A 144 11.90 -6.72 26.92
N MET A 145 11.65 -5.42 26.83
CA MET A 145 10.33 -4.83 27.02
C MET A 145 9.35 -5.29 25.93
N LEU A 146 9.75 -5.22 24.66
CA LEU A 146 8.94 -5.67 23.52
C LEU A 146 8.68 -7.18 23.55
N LYS A 147 9.66 -7.98 23.98
CA LYS A 147 9.51 -9.42 24.16
C LYS A 147 8.49 -9.75 25.26
N ARG A 148 8.46 -8.98 26.35
CA ARG A 148 7.48 -9.14 27.44
C ARG A 148 6.06 -8.83 26.99
N GLU A 149 5.88 -7.80 26.16
CA GLU A 149 4.58 -7.46 25.57
C GLU A 149 4.17 -8.38 24.40
N GLY A 150 5.01 -9.36 24.03
CA GLY A 150 4.74 -10.30 22.95
C GLY A 150 4.79 -9.68 21.54
N LEU A 151 5.37 -8.47 21.39
CA LEU A 151 5.43 -7.74 20.13
C LEU A 151 6.64 -8.13 19.28
N LEU A 152 7.73 -8.57 19.92
CA LEU A 152 8.97 -8.91 19.26
C LEU A 152 8.89 -10.31 18.62
N LYS A 153 8.92 -10.39 17.28
CA LYS A 153 8.76 -11.65 16.53
C LYS A 153 10.08 -12.39 16.32
N ALA A 154 11.19 -11.66 16.21
CA ALA A 154 12.54 -12.16 15.99
C ALA A 154 13.47 -11.78 17.17
N PRO A 155 14.64 -12.42 17.36
CA PRO A 155 15.49 -12.18 18.54
C PRO A 155 16.06 -10.76 18.63
N SER A 156 16.15 -10.04 17.51
CA SER A 156 16.66 -8.66 17.47
C SER A 156 15.61 -7.67 16.99
N LEU A 157 15.65 -6.45 17.53
CA LEU A 157 14.82 -5.32 17.10
C LEU A 157 15.01 -4.98 15.61
N TYR A 158 16.24 -5.12 15.08
CA TYR A 158 16.58 -4.74 13.70
C TYR A 158 16.34 -5.85 12.67
N ASP A 159 15.71 -6.96 13.06
CA ASP A 159 15.32 -8.00 12.12
C ASP A 159 14.26 -7.46 11.13
N PRO A 160 14.30 -7.81 9.83
CA PRO A 160 13.30 -7.38 8.86
C PRO A 160 11.85 -7.67 9.29
N SER A 161 11.62 -8.75 10.05
CA SER A 161 10.31 -9.13 10.56
C SER A 161 9.73 -8.14 11.59
N ASN A 162 10.59 -7.32 12.19
CA ASN A 162 10.29 -6.35 13.23
C ASN A 162 10.34 -4.89 12.73
N TYR A 163 10.54 -4.64 11.43
CA TYR A 163 10.72 -3.31 10.85
C TYR A 163 9.66 -2.28 11.31
N PHE A 164 8.39 -2.68 11.41
CA PHE A 164 7.35 -1.75 11.85
C PHE A 164 7.52 -1.27 13.30
N LEU A 165 8.16 -2.07 14.17
CA LEU A 165 8.37 -1.73 15.58
C LEU A 165 9.37 -0.58 15.76
N THR A 166 10.39 -0.48 14.91
CA THR A 166 11.37 0.60 14.99
C THR A 166 10.72 1.94 14.69
N GLN A 167 9.82 1.99 13.71
CA GLN A 167 9.07 3.21 13.38
C GLN A 167 8.21 3.70 14.57
N TYR A 168 7.52 2.80 15.26
CA TYR A 168 6.74 3.16 16.45
C TYR A 168 7.63 3.63 17.60
N LEU A 169 8.82 3.05 17.75
CA LEU A 169 9.79 3.41 18.78
C LEU A 169 10.39 4.79 18.57
N GLU A 170 10.75 5.13 17.33
CA GLU A 170 11.30 6.45 16.98
C GLU A 170 10.25 7.56 17.05
N SER A 171 8.96 7.21 16.89
CA SER A 171 7.85 8.17 16.89
C SER A 171 7.25 8.42 18.28
N ALA A 172 7.55 7.57 19.28
CA ALA A 172 6.99 7.63 20.63
C ALA A 172 7.83 8.53 21.55
#